data_AF-A0A961RP50-F1
#
_entry.id   AF-A0A961RP50-F1
#
_cell.length_a   1.000
_cell.length_b   1.000
_cell.length_c   1.000
_cell.angle_alpha   90.00
_cell.angle_beta   90.00
_cell.angle_gamma   90.00
#
_symmetry.space_group_name_H-M   'P 1'
#
loop_
_entity.id
_entity.type
_entity.pdbx_description
1 polymer ?
#
loop_
_entity_poly.entity_id
_entity_poly.type
_entity_poly.pdbx_seq_one_letter_code
_entity_poly.pdbx_strand_id
1 'polypeptide(L)'
;MRMANLSRRSFVAMLAGAGVTFAGGLSLGREVMKDIADLKPGEFTWHPERAPEGPLTIVVSLPEQRVHVYRNGVRIAVSTCSTGKPGHETPTGVFVILQKDKNHHSSTYNNAPMPNMNRLTWSGVALHAGKLPGYPASHGCVRLPMQFSERLFTVTHLGTPVIIAGSHSDPWELTHPGMVLGAYAESEFEQVLAGLDGKKHPADWAEAERNPVHTVVASSADRLIELIENDGIIARSKLGISGSP
;
A
#
# COMPACT_ATOMS: atom_id res chain seq x y z
N MET A 1 -42.61 13.25 60.29
CA MET A 1 -43.85 12.96 59.53
C MET A 1 -43.48 12.86 58.06
N ARG A 2 -43.53 11.62 57.53
CA ARG A 2 -43.56 11.17 56.12
C ARG A 2 -42.35 11.43 55.20
N MET A 3 -41.51 10.39 55.10
CA MET A 3 -40.73 10.03 53.90
C MET A 3 -41.68 9.85 52.70
N ALA A 4 -41.34 10.47 51.57
CA ALA A 4 -42.05 10.28 50.31
C ALA A 4 -41.44 9.10 49.53
N ASN A 5 -42.24 8.07 49.32
CA ASN A 5 -41.97 6.92 48.47
C ASN A 5 -41.80 7.35 47.00
N LEU A 6 -40.61 7.16 46.43
CA LEU A 6 -40.44 7.14 44.97
C LEU A 6 -40.64 5.70 44.46
N SER A 7 -41.71 5.54 43.69
CA SER A 7 -42.12 4.34 42.97
C SER A 7 -41.13 3.96 41.86
N ARG A 8 -40.92 2.65 41.68
CA ARG A 8 -39.99 1.96 40.75
C ARG A 8 -40.28 2.13 39.24
N ARG A 9 -40.84 3.26 38.78
CA ARG A 9 -41.30 3.40 37.37
C ARG A 9 -40.78 4.61 36.58
N SER A 10 -39.69 5.24 37.00
CA SER A 10 -39.07 6.33 36.24
C SER A 10 -37.64 5.99 35.85
N PHE A 11 -37.47 5.17 34.81
CA PHE A 11 -36.16 4.90 34.21
C PHE A 11 -36.26 4.63 32.70
N VAL A 12 -36.99 5.48 31.97
CA VAL A 12 -36.86 5.57 30.50
C VAL A 12 -37.15 7.00 30.08
N ALA A 13 -36.15 7.88 30.12
CA ALA A 13 -36.22 9.19 29.48
C ALA A 13 -34.81 9.75 29.23
N MET A 14 -33.96 9.00 28.53
CA MET A 14 -32.74 9.55 27.96
C MET A 14 -32.23 8.63 26.85
N LEU A 15 -32.71 8.78 25.61
CA LEU A 15 -32.08 8.28 24.37
C LEU A 15 -32.90 8.66 23.11
N ALA A 16 -33.31 9.92 23.01
CA ALA A 16 -33.87 10.45 21.77
C ALA A 16 -33.13 11.74 21.43
N GLY A 17 -32.09 11.65 20.61
CA GLY A 17 -31.41 12.84 20.08
C GLY A 17 -29.90 12.79 20.00
N ALA A 18 -29.32 11.68 19.52
CA ALA A 18 -27.98 11.67 18.91
C ALA A 18 -27.81 10.42 18.04
N GLY A 19 -28.76 10.21 17.13
CA GLY A 19 -28.53 9.30 16.00
C GLY A 19 -27.65 10.01 14.99
N VAL A 20 -26.34 10.11 15.27
CA VAL A 20 -25.37 10.47 14.24
C VAL A 20 -25.44 9.37 13.19
N THR A 21 -25.96 9.73 12.03
CA THR A 21 -26.11 8.86 10.86
C THR A 21 -24.75 8.30 10.44
N PHE A 22 -24.51 7.04 10.78
CA PHE A 22 -23.37 6.24 10.31
C PHE A 22 -23.53 5.78 8.84
N ALA A 23 -24.23 6.57 8.02
CA ALA A 23 -24.57 6.22 6.64
C ALA A 23 -23.46 6.60 5.62
N GLY A 24 -22.54 7.50 5.98
CA GLY A 24 -21.49 7.99 5.08
C GLY A 24 -20.34 6.99 4.84
N GLY A 25 -19.91 6.26 5.87
CA GLY A 25 -18.75 5.35 5.78
C GLY A 25 -18.99 4.14 4.85
N LEU A 26 -20.20 3.60 4.82
CA LEU A 26 -20.56 2.50 3.91
C LEU A 26 -20.58 2.93 2.43
N SER A 27 -20.85 4.21 2.14
CA SER A 27 -20.88 4.73 0.77
C SER A 27 -19.47 4.84 0.19
N LEU A 28 -18.54 5.41 0.96
CA LEU A 28 -17.13 5.54 0.57
C LEU A 28 -16.46 4.17 0.38
N GLY A 29 -16.68 3.22 1.29
CA GLY A 29 -16.15 1.86 1.15
C GLY A 29 -16.68 1.11 -0.09
N ARG A 30 -17.92 1.36 -0.49
CA ARG A 30 -18.55 0.73 -1.66
C ARG A 30 -18.09 1.35 -2.99
N GLU A 31 -17.81 2.65 -3.01
CA GLU A 31 -17.25 3.35 -4.18
C GLU A 31 -15.80 2.93 -4.43
N VAL A 32 -14.99 2.90 -3.36
CA VAL A 32 -13.58 2.45 -3.37
C VAL A 32 -13.41 0.99 -3.84
N MET A 33 -14.38 0.11 -3.57
CA MET A 33 -14.37 -1.30 -3.99
C MET A 33 -14.88 -1.50 -5.43
N LYS A 34 -15.88 -0.73 -5.86
CA LYS A 34 -16.43 -0.79 -7.21
C LYS A 34 -15.41 -0.32 -8.25
N ASP A 35 -14.53 0.60 -7.89
CA ASP A 35 -13.44 1.12 -8.73
C ASP A 35 -12.36 0.09 -9.09
N ILE A 36 -12.26 -1.07 -8.41
CA ILE A 36 -11.16 -2.04 -8.63
C ILE A 36 -11.57 -3.19 -9.54
N ALA A 37 -12.73 -3.79 -9.26
CA ALA A 37 -13.19 -5.02 -9.89
C ALA A 37 -13.51 -4.83 -11.38
N ASP A 38 -13.94 -3.62 -11.76
CA ASP A 38 -14.42 -3.34 -13.11
C ASP A 38 -13.34 -2.79 -14.06
N LEU A 39 -12.09 -2.59 -13.58
CA LEU A 39 -11.01 -2.05 -14.41
C LEU A 39 -10.63 -3.00 -15.55
N LYS A 40 -10.73 -2.51 -16.78
CA LYS A 40 -10.27 -3.20 -17.98
C LYS A 40 -8.77 -3.04 -18.17
N PRO A 41 -8.12 -3.90 -18.97
CA PRO A 41 -6.69 -3.76 -19.27
C PRO A 41 -6.35 -2.36 -19.79
N GLY A 42 -5.40 -1.69 -19.13
CA GLY A 42 -4.99 -0.33 -19.45
C GLY A 42 -5.68 0.75 -18.60
N GLU A 43 -6.74 0.42 -17.87
CA GLU A 43 -7.45 1.37 -17.00
C GLU A 43 -6.83 1.46 -15.61
N PHE A 44 -7.04 2.62 -14.97
CA PHE A 44 -6.56 2.95 -13.63
C PHE A 44 -7.43 4.06 -13.01
N THR A 45 -7.39 4.19 -11.69
CA THR A 45 -7.89 5.36 -10.95
C THR A 45 -6.76 6.04 -10.20
N TRP A 46 -6.88 7.36 -9.99
CA TRP A 46 -5.83 8.18 -9.40
C TRP A 46 -6.42 9.38 -8.66
N HIS A 47 -6.34 9.33 -7.33
CA HIS A 47 -6.99 10.21 -6.37
C HIS A 47 -5.98 10.66 -5.28
N PRO A 48 -4.95 11.45 -5.64
CA PRO A 48 -3.91 11.89 -4.71
C PRO A 48 -4.47 12.81 -3.61
N GLU A 49 -5.62 13.43 -3.84
CA GLU A 49 -6.34 14.25 -2.85
C GLU A 49 -6.78 13.46 -1.61
N ARG A 50 -6.92 12.12 -1.72
CA ARG A 50 -7.27 11.25 -0.58
C ARG A 50 -6.19 11.24 0.50
N ALA A 51 -4.94 11.49 0.13
CA ALA A 51 -3.82 11.68 1.04
C ALA A 51 -2.79 12.61 0.37
N PRO A 52 -2.80 13.92 0.67
CA PRO A 52 -1.91 14.89 0.02
C PRO A 52 -0.42 14.63 0.30
N GLU A 53 -0.09 14.16 1.50
CA GLU A 53 1.29 14.00 2.00
C GLU A 53 1.49 12.65 2.71
N GLY A 54 2.74 12.32 3.01
CA GLY A 54 3.13 11.14 3.78
C GLY A 54 3.82 10.04 2.96
N PRO A 55 4.25 8.96 3.63
CA PRO A 55 5.07 7.91 3.03
C PRO A 55 4.29 7.14 1.96
N LEU A 56 4.98 6.77 0.88
CA LEU A 56 4.40 6.06 -0.26
C LEU A 56 4.79 4.58 -0.23
N THR A 57 3.82 3.69 -0.41
CA THR A 57 4.06 2.24 -0.55
C THR A 57 3.29 1.71 -1.76
N ILE A 58 3.94 0.85 -2.53
CA ILE A 58 3.33 0.20 -3.70
C ILE A 58 3.12 -1.27 -3.39
N VAL A 59 1.93 -1.79 -3.70
CA VAL A 59 1.63 -3.22 -3.63
C VAL A 59 1.26 -3.72 -5.02
N VAL A 60 1.99 -4.70 -5.52
CA VAL A 60 1.71 -5.40 -6.78
C VAL A 60 1.08 -6.74 -6.44
N SER A 61 -0.18 -6.94 -6.82
CA SER A 61 -0.83 -8.24 -6.74
C SER A 61 -0.67 -8.97 -8.08
N LEU A 62 0.10 -10.06 -8.07
CA LEU A 62 0.23 -10.94 -9.24
C LEU A 62 -1.08 -11.66 -9.56
N PRO A 63 -1.84 -12.21 -8.58
CA PRO A 63 -3.11 -12.89 -8.87
C PRO A 63 -4.16 -11.96 -9.47
N GLU A 64 -4.25 -10.72 -8.99
CA GLU A 64 -5.23 -9.74 -9.49
C GLU A 64 -4.74 -8.97 -10.73
N GLN A 65 -3.45 -9.09 -11.08
CA GLN A 65 -2.78 -8.23 -12.08
C GLN A 65 -3.06 -6.73 -11.82
N ARG A 66 -2.84 -6.32 -10.57
CA ARG A 66 -3.06 -4.94 -10.11
C ARG A 66 -1.84 -4.36 -9.44
N VAL A 67 -1.71 -3.04 -9.53
CA VAL A 67 -0.78 -2.22 -8.74
C VAL A 67 -1.58 -1.21 -7.95
N HIS A 68 -1.40 -1.24 -6.63
CA HIS A 68 -2.03 -0.34 -5.67
C HIS A 68 -0.98 0.62 -5.13
N VAL A 69 -1.33 1.90 -5.07
CA VAL A 69 -0.47 2.95 -4.52
C VAL A 69 -1.12 3.49 -3.28
N TYR A 70 -0.42 3.34 -2.17
CA TYR A 70 -0.82 3.87 -0.87
C TYR A 70 0.05 5.07 -0.55
N ARG A 71 -0.57 6.11 0.00
CA ARG A 71 0.14 7.20 0.65
C ARG A 71 -0.44 7.37 2.04
N ASN A 72 0.43 7.36 3.05
CA ASN A 72 0.03 7.45 4.44
C ASN A 72 -1.04 6.40 4.83
N GLY A 73 -0.88 5.16 4.34
CA GLY A 73 -1.85 4.08 4.54
C GLY A 73 -3.14 4.17 3.72
N VAL A 74 -3.45 5.32 3.11
CA VAL A 74 -4.65 5.53 2.29
C VAL A 74 -4.35 5.20 0.83
N ARG A 75 -5.22 4.41 0.18
CA ARG A 75 -5.06 4.10 -1.24
C ARG A 75 -5.40 5.30 -2.11
N ILE A 76 -4.37 5.91 -2.70
CA ILE A 76 -4.51 7.03 -3.62
C ILE A 76 -4.65 6.59 -5.08
N ALA A 77 -4.26 5.36 -5.44
CA ALA A 77 -4.41 4.89 -6.81
C ALA A 77 -4.48 3.36 -6.93
N VAL A 78 -5.09 2.90 -8.02
CA VAL A 78 -5.03 1.51 -8.46
C VAL A 78 -4.94 1.45 -9.98
N SER A 79 -4.14 0.53 -10.52
CA SER A 79 -3.98 0.32 -11.96
C SER A 79 -3.99 -1.15 -12.29
N THR A 80 -4.50 -1.49 -13.47
CA THR A 80 -4.16 -2.77 -14.12
C THR A 80 -2.67 -2.83 -14.46
N CYS A 81 -2.10 -4.03 -14.49
CA CYS A 81 -0.73 -4.27 -14.92
C CYS A 81 -0.58 -5.53 -15.77
N SER A 82 0.61 -5.76 -16.32
CA SER A 82 0.98 -7.03 -16.97
C SER A 82 2.35 -7.46 -16.48
N THR A 83 2.39 -8.57 -15.73
CA THR A 83 3.59 -9.09 -15.07
C THR A 83 4.27 -10.18 -15.90
N GLY A 84 5.26 -10.86 -15.31
CA GLY A 84 6.02 -11.94 -15.93
C GLY A 84 5.16 -13.11 -16.40
N LYS A 85 5.39 -13.55 -17.64
CA LYS A 85 4.76 -14.77 -18.20
C LYS A 85 5.38 -16.03 -17.59
N PRO A 86 4.77 -17.22 -17.74
CA PRO A 86 5.39 -18.49 -17.33
C PRO A 86 6.82 -18.66 -17.91
N GLY A 87 7.77 -19.05 -17.07
CA GLY A 87 9.19 -19.13 -17.37
C GLY A 87 9.96 -17.80 -17.25
N HIS A 88 9.27 -16.70 -16.96
CA HIS A 88 9.84 -15.39 -16.66
C HIS A 88 9.04 -14.67 -15.59
N GLU A 89 8.75 -15.38 -14.50
CA GLU A 89 7.92 -14.93 -13.41
C GLU A 89 8.46 -13.63 -12.80
N THR A 90 7.55 -12.74 -12.43
CA THR A 90 7.91 -11.59 -11.59
C THR A 90 8.21 -12.12 -10.18
N PRO A 91 9.38 -11.81 -9.59
CA PRO A 91 9.72 -12.30 -8.26
C PRO A 91 8.81 -11.67 -7.19
N THR A 92 8.39 -12.48 -6.22
CA THR A 92 7.66 -12.02 -5.03
C THR A 92 8.62 -11.56 -3.94
N GLY A 93 8.13 -10.74 -3.01
CA GLY A 93 8.89 -10.24 -1.87
C GLY A 93 8.79 -8.74 -1.68
N VAL A 94 9.65 -8.20 -0.82
CA VAL A 94 9.75 -6.77 -0.52
C VAL A 94 10.96 -6.19 -1.25
N PHE A 95 10.72 -5.15 -2.03
CA PHE A 95 11.71 -4.44 -2.82
C PHE A 95 11.69 -2.95 -2.46
N VAL A 96 12.70 -2.24 -2.94
CA VAL A 96 12.73 -0.78 -2.96
C VAL A 96 13.10 -0.31 -4.36
N ILE A 97 12.71 0.91 -4.70
CA ILE A 97 13.15 1.52 -5.97
C ILE A 97 14.64 1.86 -5.90
N LEU A 98 15.44 1.15 -6.70
CA LEU A 98 16.90 1.27 -6.74
C LEU A 98 17.39 2.34 -7.71
N GLN A 99 16.64 2.55 -8.80
CA GLN A 99 16.99 3.50 -9.85
C GLN A 99 15.73 3.99 -10.54
N LYS A 100 15.77 5.24 -11.00
CA LYS A 100 14.72 5.84 -11.82
C LYS A 100 15.31 6.39 -13.12
N ASP A 101 14.67 6.08 -14.24
CA ASP A 101 15.04 6.59 -15.56
C ASP A 101 13.78 6.77 -16.41
N LYS A 102 13.51 8.02 -16.80
CA LYS A 102 12.31 8.38 -17.55
C LYS A 102 12.32 7.82 -18.97
N ASN A 103 13.49 7.71 -19.59
CA ASN A 103 13.67 7.34 -20.99
C ASN A 103 14.49 6.06 -21.13
N HIS A 104 14.31 5.13 -20.19
CA HIS A 104 15.12 3.91 -20.15
C HIS A 104 14.92 3.05 -21.39
N HIS A 105 16.00 2.42 -21.84
CA HIS A 105 15.97 1.38 -22.86
C HIS A 105 16.69 0.14 -22.35
N SER A 106 16.07 -1.02 -22.53
CA SER A 106 16.67 -2.27 -22.08
C SER A 106 17.84 -2.68 -22.96
N SER A 107 19.04 -2.75 -22.37
CA SER A 107 20.22 -3.32 -23.04
C SER A 107 20.07 -4.83 -23.34
N THR A 108 19.29 -5.55 -22.53
CA THR A 108 19.06 -7.00 -22.67
C THR A 108 17.99 -7.34 -23.71
N TYR A 109 17.04 -6.44 -23.97
CA TYR A 109 15.92 -6.69 -24.89
C TYR A 109 15.99 -5.78 -26.13
N ASN A 110 17.09 -5.84 -26.88
CA ASN A 110 17.25 -5.13 -28.16
C ASN A 110 16.91 -3.62 -28.10
N ASN A 111 17.34 -2.93 -27.04
CA ASN A 111 17.06 -1.52 -26.82
C ASN A 111 15.55 -1.20 -26.74
N ALA A 112 14.74 -2.15 -26.28
CA ALA A 112 13.30 -1.95 -26.12
C ALA A 112 13.02 -0.81 -25.12
N PRO A 113 12.15 0.15 -25.46
CA PRO A 113 11.85 1.27 -24.60
C PRO A 113 11.10 0.80 -23.34
N MET A 114 11.52 1.32 -22.19
CA MET A 114 10.92 1.13 -20.87
C MET A 114 10.64 2.51 -20.22
N PRO A 115 9.68 3.29 -20.75
CA PRO A 115 9.43 4.64 -20.25
C PRO A 115 9.04 4.63 -18.77
N ASN A 116 9.45 5.67 -18.04
CA ASN A 116 9.15 5.85 -16.62
C ASN A 116 9.61 4.66 -15.74
N MET A 117 10.82 4.13 -16.01
CA MET A 117 11.36 2.97 -15.31
C MET A 117 11.63 3.30 -13.83
N ASN A 118 11.12 2.44 -12.95
CA ASN A 118 11.49 2.32 -11.54
C ASN A 118 12.08 0.92 -11.32
N ARG A 119 13.40 0.81 -11.22
CA ARG A 119 14.13 -0.46 -11.08
C ARG A 119 13.96 -1.04 -9.68
N LEU A 120 13.69 -2.34 -9.58
CA LEU A 120 13.54 -3.09 -8.32
C LEU A 120 14.69 -4.06 -8.07
N THR A 121 15.32 -4.58 -9.13
CA THR A 121 16.45 -5.49 -9.00
C THR A 121 17.58 -5.09 -9.95
N TRP A 122 18.81 -5.41 -9.56
CA TRP A 122 19.97 -5.29 -10.46
C TRP A 122 19.91 -6.29 -11.61
N SER A 123 19.17 -7.39 -11.47
CA SER A 123 18.89 -8.33 -12.55
C SER A 123 17.93 -7.78 -13.64
N GLY A 124 17.31 -6.62 -13.43
CA GLY A 124 16.53 -5.94 -14.47
C GLY A 124 15.02 -5.91 -14.29
N VAL A 125 14.49 -6.37 -13.15
CA VAL A 125 13.06 -6.26 -12.86
C VAL A 125 12.73 -4.82 -12.48
N ALA A 126 11.68 -4.27 -13.07
CA ALA A 126 11.26 -2.88 -12.89
C ALA A 126 9.75 -2.69 -13.07
N LEU A 127 9.20 -1.59 -12.53
CA LEU A 127 7.93 -1.03 -12.97
C LEU A 127 8.19 -0.04 -14.11
N HIS A 128 7.45 -0.12 -15.21
CA HIS A 128 7.59 0.82 -16.32
C HIS A 128 6.37 0.80 -17.24
N ALA A 129 6.23 1.80 -18.12
CA ALA A 129 5.19 1.81 -19.14
C ALA A 129 5.39 0.65 -20.15
N GLY A 130 4.31 0.01 -20.58
CA GLY A 130 4.40 -1.03 -21.61
C GLY A 130 3.06 -1.50 -22.14
N LYS A 131 3.05 -2.59 -22.92
CA LYS A 131 1.82 -3.19 -23.45
C LYS A 131 1.09 -4.01 -22.38
N LEU A 132 -0.22 -3.79 -22.22
CA LEU A 132 -1.10 -4.47 -21.28
C LEU A 132 -2.15 -5.31 -22.02
N PRO A 133 -1.88 -6.57 -22.34
CA PRO A 133 -2.84 -7.43 -23.05
C PRO A 133 -3.93 -8.00 -22.14
N GLY A 134 -3.93 -7.69 -20.84
CA GLY A 134 -4.88 -8.21 -19.85
C GLY A 134 -4.46 -9.51 -19.17
N TYR A 135 -3.24 -9.98 -19.42
CA TYR A 135 -2.65 -11.17 -18.78
C TYR A 135 -1.13 -10.99 -18.61
N PRO A 136 -0.46 -11.82 -17.79
CA PRO A 136 0.99 -11.79 -17.62
C PRO A 136 1.71 -12.09 -18.95
N ALA A 137 2.53 -11.15 -19.41
CA ALA A 137 3.15 -11.22 -20.73
C ALA A 137 4.59 -10.70 -20.78
N SER A 138 5.14 -10.25 -19.66
CA SER A 138 6.49 -9.68 -19.55
C SER A 138 7.57 -10.73 -19.34
N HIS A 139 8.83 -10.29 -19.37
CA HIS A 139 9.99 -11.10 -18.99
C HIS A 139 10.41 -10.82 -17.53
N GLY A 140 9.44 -10.53 -16.65
CA GLY A 140 9.64 -10.31 -15.21
C GLY A 140 9.25 -8.92 -14.74
N CYS A 141 9.31 -7.89 -15.60
CA CYS A 141 8.90 -6.53 -15.26
C CYS A 141 7.39 -6.40 -15.02
N VAL A 142 6.98 -5.37 -14.27
CA VAL A 142 5.58 -4.98 -14.08
C VAL A 142 5.25 -3.86 -15.05
N ARG A 143 4.51 -4.17 -16.12
CA ARG A 143 4.13 -3.16 -17.12
C ARG A 143 2.88 -2.40 -16.71
N LEU A 144 2.89 -1.10 -16.92
CA LEU A 144 1.84 -0.16 -16.51
C LEU A 144 1.30 0.64 -17.70
N PRO A 145 0.07 1.18 -17.60
CA PRO A 145 -0.41 2.18 -18.55
C PRO A 145 0.51 3.40 -18.58
N MET A 146 0.73 4.00 -19.76
CA MET A 146 1.67 5.12 -19.92
C MET A 146 1.37 6.26 -18.94
N GLN A 147 0.15 6.79 -18.94
CA GLN A 147 -0.24 7.91 -18.07
C GLN A 147 -0.12 7.58 -16.58
N PHE A 148 -0.48 6.35 -16.18
CA PHE A 148 -0.30 5.92 -14.79
C PHE A 148 1.19 5.87 -14.41
N SER A 149 2.04 5.34 -15.30
CA SER A 149 3.48 5.27 -15.06
C SER A 149 4.13 6.65 -14.93
N GLU A 150 3.67 7.66 -15.67
CA GLU A 150 4.16 9.05 -15.57
C GLU A 150 3.81 9.65 -14.19
N ARG A 151 2.56 9.44 -13.74
CA ARG A 151 2.11 9.90 -12.42
C ARG A 151 2.85 9.17 -11.30
N LEU A 152 2.98 7.85 -11.40
CA LEU A 152 3.71 7.04 -10.44
C LEU A 152 5.17 7.49 -10.35
N PHE A 153 5.83 7.67 -11.49
CA PHE A 153 7.21 8.14 -11.54
C PHE A 153 7.37 9.55 -10.94
N THR A 154 6.33 10.37 -10.91
CA THR A 154 6.41 11.69 -10.27
C THR A 154 6.38 11.57 -8.73
N VAL A 155 5.63 10.61 -8.19
CA VAL A 155 5.43 10.49 -6.73
C VAL A 155 6.39 9.51 -6.04
N THR A 156 7.03 8.61 -6.78
CA THR A 156 8.04 7.70 -6.23
C THR A 156 9.39 8.39 -6.04
N HIS A 157 10.25 7.82 -5.22
CA HIS A 157 11.65 8.22 -5.05
C HIS A 157 12.51 6.96 -4.85
N LEU A 158 13.84 7.11 -4.85
CA LEU A 158 14.72 6.00 -4.50
C LEU A 158 14.42 5.57 -3.05
N GLY A 159 14.36 4.26 -2.81
CA GLY A 159 13.99 3.74 -1.49
C GLY A 159 12.48 3.55 -1.27
N THR A 160 11.62 4.07 -2.15
CA THR A 160 10.16 3.81 -2.05
C THR A 160 9.90 2.29 -2.02
N PRO A 161 9.20 1.77 -1.00
CA PRO A 161 8.93 0.34 -0.87
C PRO A 161 7.92 -0.16 -1.91
N VAL A 162 8.22 -1.33 -2.46
CA VAL A 162 7.38 -2.07 -3.40
C VAL A 162 7.25 -3.51 -2.93
N ILE A 163 6.04 -3.91 -2.57
CA ILE A 163 5.71 -5.28 -2.18
C ILE A 163 5.12 -5.97 -3.40
N ILE A 164 5.67 -7.12 -3.79
CA ILE A 164 5.11 -7.96 -4.85
C ILE A 164 4.59 -9.24 -4.21
N ALA A 165 3.27 -9.40 -4.24
CA ALA A 165 2.56 -10.51 -3.62
C ALA A 165 1.86 -11.39 -4.66
N GLY A 166 1.89 -12.70 -4.44
CA GLY A 166 1.29 -13.70 -5.32
C GLY A 166 1.78 -15.12 -5.11
N SER A 167 2.60 -15.37 -4.08
CA SER A 167 2.97 -16.71 -3.65
C SER A 167 1.88 -17.29 -2.73
N HIS A 168 1.81 -18.62 -2.62
CA HIS A 168 0.85 -19.27 -1.72
C HIS A 168 1.10 -18.90 -0.24
N SER A 169 2.34 -18.56 0.12
CA SER A 169 2.73 -18.15 1.47
C SER A 169 2.45 -16.68 1.79
N ASP A 170 2.06 -15.86 0.80
CA ASP A 170 1.78 -14.44 1.05
C ASP A 170 0.42 -14.27 1.74
N PRO A 171 0.30 -13.34 2.72
CA PRO A 171 -0.98 -13.01 3.35
C PRO A 171 -2.08 -12.68 2.34
N TRP A 172 -3.31 -13.09 2.65
CA TRP A 172 -4.48 -12.81 1.81
C TRP A 172 -4.68 -11.31 1.57
N GLU A 173 -4.37 -10.50 2.57
CA GLU A 173 -4.47 -9.03 2.54
C GLU A 173 -3.47 -8.39 1.56
N LEU A 174 -2.31 -9.01 1.35
CA LEU A 174 -1.30 -8.51 0.41
C LEU A 174 -1.58 -8.98 -1.02
N THR A 175 -2.19 -10.15 -1.17
CA THR A 175 -2.64 -10.66 -2.48
C THR A 175 -3.93 -9.96 -2.94
N HIS A 176 -4.75 -9.47 -2.01
CA HIS A 176 -5.99 -8.74 -2.27
C HIS A 176 -6.06 -7.41 -1.49
N PRO A 177 -5.09 -6.50 -1.68
CA PRO A 177 -4.96 -5.27 -0.89
C PRO A 177 -6.11 -4.29 -1.17
N GLY A 178 -6.79 -4.49 -2.30
CA GLY A 178 -8.02 -3.83 -2.67
C GLY A 178 -9.11 -3.89 -1.60
N MET A 179 -9.21 -5.03 -0.91
CA MET A 179 -10.35 -5.40 -0.05
C MET A 179 -10.16 -5.10 1.44
N VAL A 180 -8.92 -5.01 1.94
CA VAL A 180 -8.66 -5.04 3.40
C VAL A 180 -7.94 -3.79 3.93
N LEU A 181 -6.94 -3.28 3.22
CA LEU A 181 -6.14 -2.15 3.72
C LEU A 181 -6.89 -0.81 3.75
N GLY A 182 -8.02 -0.68 3.05
CA GLY A 182 -8.85 0.52 3.09
C GLY A 182 -9.72 0.66 4.35
N ALA A 183 -10.11 -0.46 4.98
CA ALA A 183 -11.00 -0.44 6.15
C ALA A 183 -10.24 -0.46 7.49
N TYR A 184 -9.00 -0.95 7.50
CA TYR A 184 -8.16 -1.06 8.70
C TYR A 184 -7.26 0.16 8.93
N ALA A 185 -6.90 0.89 7.87
CA ALA A 185 -5.95 2.00 7.95
C ALA A 185 -6.48 3.24 8.68
N GLU A 186 -7.80 3.45 8.73
CA GLU A 186 -8.38 4.69 9.29
C GLU A 186 -8.49 4.66 10.82
N SER A 187 -8.77 3.50 11.43
CA SER A 187 -9.01 3.39 12.87
C SER A 187 -7.75 3.25 13.73
N GLU A 188 -6.68 2.64 13.21
CA GLU A 188 -5.42 2.50 13.96
C GLU A 188 -4.54 3.76 13.84
N PHE A 189 -4.64 4.51 12.74
CA PHE A 189 -3.78 5.66 12.48
C PHE A 189 -4.12 6.86 13.37
N GLU A 190 -5.41 7.09 13.67
CA GLU A 190 -5.85 8.13 14.61
C GLU A 190 -5.38 7.90 16.06
N GLN A 191 -5.23 6.64 16.48
CA GLN A 191 -4.68 6.32 17.81
C GLN A 191 -3.17 6.50 17.89
N VAL A 192 -2.46 6.38 16.76
CA VAL A 192 -1.00 6.58 16.67
C VAL A 192 -0.64 8.07 16.60
N LEU A 193 -1.46 8.88 15.91
CA LEU A 193 -1.28 10.34 15.83
C LEU A 193 -1.42 11.03 17.19
N ALA A 194 -2.20 10.46 18.10
CA ALA A 194 -2.38 10.99 19.46
C ALA A 194 -1.16 10.78 20.39
N GLY A 195 -0.14 10.00 19.96
CA GLY A 195 0.97 9.55 20.81
C GLY A 195 2.35 10.16 20.52
N LEU A 196 2.49 11.03 19.52
CA LEU A 196 3.79 11.44 18.97
C LEU A 196 4.12 12.93 19.19
N ASP A 197 4.10 13.39 20.44
CA ASP A 197 4.61 14.74 20.76
C ASP A 197 6.05 14.70 21.31
N GLY A 198 6.99 15.33 20.58
CA GLY A 198 8.09 16.05 21.24
C GLY A 198 9.56 15.60 21.15
N LYS A 199 10.08 14.94 20.10
CA LYS A 199 11.57 14.85 19.91
C LYS A 199 12.05 14.99 18.45
N LYS A 200 13.05 15.85 18.23
CA LYS A 200 13.61 16.23 16.91
C LYS A 200 15.04 15.71 16.69
N HIS A 201 15.37 15.47 15.42
CA HIS A 201 16.65 14.99 14.88
C HIS A 201 17.51 16.08 14.20
N PRO A 202 18.80 15.83 13.91
CA PRO A 202 19.77 16.79 13.37
C PRO A 202 19.52 17.22 11.91
N ALA A 203 20.11 18.35 11.51
CA ALA A 203 19.55 19.27 10.49
C ALA A 203 20.05 19.13 9.04
N ASP A 204 20.72 18.05 8.65
CA ASP A 204 21.44 17.96 7.37
C ASP A 204 20.91 16.94 6.35
N TRP A 205 19.67 16.45 6.46
CA TRP A 205 19.09 15.45 5.56
C TRP A 205 17.82 15.94 4.84
N ALA A 206 17.98 16.93 3.97
CA ALA A 206 16.88 17.72 3.42
C ALA A 206 15.82 16.95 2.59
N GLU A 207 15.98 15.67 2.25
CA GLU A 207 15.01 14.92 1.43
C GLU A 207 14.55 13.58 2.03
N ALA A 208 15.35 12.93 2.88
CA ALA A 208 14.93 11.76 3.66
C ALA A 208 14.08 12.15 4.89
N GLU A 209 14.26 13.36 5.43
CA GLU A 209 13.44 13.92 6.51
C GLU A 209 11.98 14.17 6.11
N ARG A 210 11.70 14.35 4.82
CA ARG A 210 10.34 14.63 4.34
C ARG A 210 9.44 13.39 4.34
N ASN A 211 10.00 12.18 4.27
CA ASN A 211 9.24 10.92 4.24
C ASN A 211 10.11 9.76 4.77
N PRO A 212 10.25 9.57 6.09
CA PRO A 212 11.05 8.46 6.61
C PRO A 212 10.44 7.12 6.20
N VAL A 213 11.20 6.26 5.53
CA VAL A 213 10.73 4.96 5.06
C VAL A 213 10.74 3.98 6.23
N HIS A 214 9.55 3.63 6.73
CA HIS A 214 9.42 2.62 7.77
C HIS A 214 9.14 1.27 7.11
N THR A 215 10.01 0.30 7.34
CA THR A 215 9.89 -1.08 6.87
C THR A 215 9.76 -2.00 8.07
N VAL A 216 8.72 -2.82 8.11
CA VAL A 216 8.59 -3.89 9.10
C VAL A 216 8.95 -5.22 8.43
N VAL A 217 10.02 -5.86 8.91
CA VAL A 217 10.44 -7.20 8.47
C VAL A 217 10.03 -8.20 9.54
N ALA A 218 9.05 -9.05 9.23
CA ALA A 218 8.66 -10.17 10.08
C ALA A 218 9.15 -11.48 9.44
N SER A 219 9.99 -12.22 10.15
CA SER A 219 10.57 -13.47 9.67
C SER A 219 10.11 -14.65 10.52
N SER A 220 9.52 -15.65 9.87
CA SER A 220 9.06 -16.90 10.50
C SER A 220 10.19 -17.88 10.78
N ALA A 221 11.30 -17.77 10.05
CA ALA A 221 12.46 -18.68 10.17
C ALA A 221 13.20 -18.49 11.50
N ASP A 222 13.38 -17.24 11.92
CA ASP A 222 14.08 -16.86 13.16
C ASP A 222 13.14 -16.24 14.23
N ARG A 223 11.84 -16.11 13.92
CA ARG A 223 10.80 -15.53 14.77
C ARG A 223 11.16 -14.13 15.27
N LEU A 224 11.62 -13.28 14.36
CA LEU A 224 11.89 -11.87 14.63
C LEU A 224 10.94 -10.96 13.87
N ILE A 225 10.62 -9.83 14.49
CA ILE A 225 10.01 -8.69 13.83
C ILE A 225 10.92 -7.48 14.04
N GLU A 226 11.30 -6.83 12.96
CA GLU A 226 12.20 -5.68 12.96
C GLU A 226 11.49 -4.50 12.32
N LEU A 227 11.47 -3.36 13.01
CA LEU A 227 11.07 -2.08 12.46
C LEU A 227 12.35 -1.34 12.06
N ILE A 228 12.47 -1.07 10.77
CA ILE A 228 13.58 -0.36 10.16
C ILE A 228 13.05 1.00 9.73
N GLU A 229 13.69 2.08 10.13
CA GLU A 229 13.39 3.43 9.66
C GLU A 229 14.59 3.94 8.87
N ASN A 230 14.35 4.28 7.60
CA ASN A 230 15.35 4.58 6.59
C ASN A 230 16.34 3.42 6.40
N ASP A 231 17.43 3.41 7.14
CA ASP A 231 18.50 2.42 7.11
C ASP A 231 18.80 1.79 8.49
N GLY A 232 18.13 2.25 9.55
CA GLY A 232 18.37 1.83 10.93
C GLY A 232 17.27 0.92 11.48
N ILE A 233 17.64 -0.20 12.08
CA ILE A 233 16.72 -0.98 12.92
C ILE A 233 16.40 -0.15 14.17
N ILE A 234 15.18 0.38 14.24
CA ILE A 234 14.72 1.19 15.37
C ILE A 234 13.97 0.36 16.42
N ALA A 235 13.46 -0.81 16.03
CA ALA A 235 12.96 -1.78 17.00
C ALA A 235 13.16 -3.22 16.51
N ARG A 236 13.42 -4.14 17.44
CA ARG A 236 13.44 -5.58 17.21
C ARG A 236 12.66 -6.27 18.32
N SER A 237 11.77 -7.18 17.97
CA SER A 237 11.01 -7.99 18.91
C SER A 237 10.90 -9.45 18.46
N LYS A 238 10.48 -10.32 19.36
CA LYS A 238 10.14 -11.70 19.04
C LYS A 238 8.77 -11.75 18.37
N LEU A 239 8.70 -12.45 17.25
CA LEU A 239 7.47 -12.69 16.51
C LEU A 239 6.71 -13.88 17.11
N GLY A 240 5.52 -13.62 17.63
CA GLY A 240 4.54 -14.65 17.96
C GLY A 240 3.66 -14.95 16.75
N ILE A 241 3.70 -16.18 16.23
CA ILE A 241 2.82 -16.63 15.14
C ILE A 241 1.84 -17.64 15.74
N SER A 242 0.54 -17.34 15.71
CA SER A 242 -0.52 -18.23 16.19
C SER A 242 -1.50 -18.55 15.07
N GLY A 243 -1.70 -19.85 14.81
CA GLY A 243 -2.55 -20.41 13.76
C GLY A 243 -2.02 -21.79 13.39
N SER A 244 -2.90 -22.79 13.23
CA SER A 244 -2.51 -24.10 12.73
C SER A 244 -2.32 -24.03 11.20
N PRO A 245 -1.36 -24.78 10.63
CA PRO A 245 -1.14 -24.82 9.18
C PRO A 245 -2.38 -25.29 8.41
#